data_AF-A0A8C8DVU1-F1
#
_entry.id   AF-A0A8C8DVU1-F1
#
_cell.length_a   1.000
_cell.length_b   1.000
_cell.length_c   1.000
_cell.angle_alpha   90.00
_cell.angle_beta   90.00
_cell.angle_gamma   90.00
#
_symmetry.space_group_name_H-M   'P 1'
#
loop_
_entity.id
_entity.type
_entity.pdbx_description
1 polymer ?
#
loop_
_entity_poly.entity_id
_entity_poly.type
_entity_poly.pdbx_seq_one_letter_code
_entity_poly.pdbx_strand_id
1 'polypeptide(L)'
;MIFFTTCSLIVYFLTCFLFYIFHYRSGIVCRVKYCNTLPDIPFDPKFITYPFDQHRFVQYKATSLEKQHKHELLTEPDLGVTIDLINPDTYRIDPTILLDPADEKLLEEDIQAPSSSKRSQQHAKVVPWMRKTEYISTEFNRYGVSNEKVEVKIGVSVKQQFTEEEIYKDRDSQISAIEKTFEDAQKSIAQHYSKPRVTPVEILPVFPDFKMWINPCAQVIFDSDPAPKDISAPAGVEMMSQAMIRGMMDEEGNQFVAYFLPHEDTLRKRKRDSEEGVEYMADDVYDYKIAREYNWNVKNKASKGYEENYFFIFRDGDGVYYNELETSDASDSD
;
A
#
# COMPACT_ATOMS: atom_id res chain seq x y z
N MET A 1 93.22 26.44 12.59
CA MET A 1 94.66 26.44 12.95
C MET A 1 95.42 27.01 11.76
N ILE A 2 95.87 28.27 11.89
CA ILE A 2 97.00 28.95 11.20
C ILE A 2 96.81 29.21 9.67
N PHE A 3 96.40 30.42 9.21
CA PHE A 3 97.20 31.64 8.84
C PHE A 3 98.30 31.36 7.78
N PHE A 4 98.55 32.10 6.68
CA PHE A 4 98.05 33.35 6.08
C PHE A 4 98.70 33.51 4.66
N THR A 5 98.08 34.32 3.78
CA THR A 5 98.67 35.23 2.75
C THR A 5 99.36 34.76 1.43
N THR A 6 98.70 35.12 0.31
CA THR A 6 99.15 35.93 -0.87
C THR A 6 100.53 35.74 -1.52
N CYS A 7 100.59 35.61 -2.85
CA CYS A 7 100.86 36.70 -3.82
C CYS A 7 101.15 36.15 -5.24
N SER A 8 100.72 36.90 -6.25
CA SER A 8 100.87 36.70 -7.70
C SER A 8 102.10 37.46 -8.20
N LEU A 9 102.88 36.95 -9.18
CA LEU A 9 103.66 37.74 -10.16
C LEU A 9 104.36 36.83 -11.21
N ILE A 10 104.28 37.23 -12.50
CA ILE A 10 105.26 36.98 -13.61
C ILE A 10 105.20 35.56 -14.25
N VAL A 11 104.57 35.26 -15.40
CA VAL A 11 104.49 35.86 -16.75
C VAL A 11 105.87 36.17 -17.37
N TYR A 12 106.25 35.52 -18.49
CA TYR A 12 107.07 36.07 -19.63
C TYR A 12 108.17 35.20 -20.32
N PHE A 13 108.48 33.94 -19.96
CA PHE A 13 109.72 33.30 -20.50
C PHE A 13 109.63 32.19 -21.59
N LEU A 14 108.47 31.88 -22.19
CA LEU A 14 108.34 30.63 -22.99
C LEU A 14 108.39 30.71 -24.53
N THR A 15 108.79 31.82 -25.18
CA THR A 15 108.49 32.00 -26.63
C THR A 15 109.64 32.12 -27.65
N CYS A 16 110.94 32.03 -27.32
CA CYS A 16 111.97 32.49 -28.30
C CYS A 16 113.12 31.57 -28.78
N PHE A 17 113.28 30.31 -28.34
CA PHE A 17 114.50 29.53 -28.70
C PHE A 17 114.34 28.40 -29.74
N LEU A 18 113.17 28.27 -30.38
CA LEU A 18 112.84 27.22 -31.36
C LEU A 18 113.15 27.60 -32.83
N PHE A 19 114.01 28.60 -33.06
CA PHE A 19 114.11 29.23 -34.38
C PHE A 19 115.32 28.88 -35.25
N TYR A 20 116.38 28.23 -34.76
CA TYR A 20 117.60 28.11 -35.55
C TYR A 20 118.23 26.70 -35.49
N ILE A 21 118.22 26.02 -36.64
CA ILE A 21 119.34 25.16 -37.11
C ILE A 21 119.38 23.75 -36.48
N PHE A 22 118.86 22.67 -37.05
CA PHE A 22 118.88 22.20 -38.46
C PHE A 22 120.30 21.92 -38.98
N HIS A 23 120.60 20.68 -39.42
CA HIS A 23 121.49 20.27 -40.54
C HIS A 23 122.21 18.93 -40.25
N TYR A 24 122.04 17.84 -41.01
CA TYR A 24 122.48 17.62 -42.41
C TYR A 24 121.60 16.52 -43.06
N ARG A 25 120.78 16.75 -44.10
CA ARG A 25 120.96 16.91 -45.58
C ARG A 25 120.95 15.64 -46.48
N SER A 26 119.85 14.86 -46.44
CA SER A 26 119.10 14.31 -47.61
C SER A 26 118.00 13.33 -47.14
N GLY A 27 116.73 13.52 -47.51
CA GLY A 27 115.58 12.78 -46.95
C GLY A 27 115.09 11.59 -47.79
N ILE A 28 114.40 10.63 -47.14
CA ILE A 28 113.72 9.49 -47.78
C ILE A 28 112.52 9.99 -48.61
N VAL A 29 112.46 9.54 -49.86
CA VAL A 29 111.33 9.77 -50.77
C VAL A 29 110.12 8.96 -50.29
N CYS A 30 109.08 9.63 -49.81
CA CYS A 30 107.79 9.03 -49.50
C CYS A 30 106.68 9.81 -50.21
N ARG A 31 105.77 9.12 -50.89
CA ARG A 31 104.63 9.76 -51.55
C ARG A 31 103.64 10.24 -50.51
N VAL A 32 103.59 11.55 -50.28
CA VAL A 32 102.57 12.17 -49.42
C VAL A 32 101.20 11.98 -50.06
N LYS A 33 100.35 11.16 -49.44
CA LYS A 33 98.91 11.06 -49.75
C LYS A 33 98.14 11.74 -48.63
N TYR A 34 97.42 12.81 -48.96
CA TYR A 34 96.46 13.41 -48.03
C TYR A 34 95.20 12.55 -48.01
N CYS A 35 95.03 11.72 -46.98
CA CYS A 35 93.82 10.94 -46.76
C CYS A 35 92.95 11.63 -45.73
N ASN A 36 91.71 11.96 -46.09
CA ASN A 36 90.67 12.37 -45.14
C ASN A 36 89.79 11.16 -44.83
N THR A 37 90.23 10.30 -43.91
CA THR A 37 89.40 9.17 -43.45
C THR A 37 88.38 9.68 -42.46
N LEU A 38 87.10 9.44 -42.73
CA LEU A 38 86.03 9.77 -41.79
C LEU A 38 86.19 8.94 -40.51
N PRO A 39 85.92 9.53 -39.33
CA PRO A 39 85.90 8.75 -38.09
C PRO A 39 84.75 7.74 -38.12
N ASP A 40 84.98 6.57 -37.55
CA ASP A 40 83.96 5.54 -37.45
C ASP A 40 82.76 6.04 -36.62
N ILE A 41 81.58 5.56 -37.00
CA ILE A 41 80.31 5.98 -36.38
C ILE A 41 80.33 5.57 -34.90
N PRO A 42 80.19 6.52 -33.95
CA PRO A 42 80.17 6.17 -32.53
C PRO A 42 78.84 5.49 -32.20
N PHE A 43 78.88 4.18 -31.99
CA PHE A 43 77.74 3.39 -31.51
C PHE A 43 77.65 3.46 -29.99
N ASP A 44 77.44 4.65 -29.44
CA ASP A 44 77.18 4.77 -28.00
C ASP A 44 75.79 4.22 -27.67
N PRO A 45 75.67 3.33 -26.67
CA PRO A 45 74.38 2.76 -26.30
C PRO A 45 73.44 3.87 -25.80
N LYS A 46 72.19 3.83 -26.26
CA LYS A 46 71.19 4.83 -25.86
C LYS A 46 70.68 4.54 -24.46
N PHE A 47 70.82 5.49 -23.55
CA PHE A 47 70.22 5.42 -22.22
C PHE A 47 68.70 5.55 -22.32
N ILE A 48 67.98 4.57 -21.78
CA ILE A 48 66.53 4.62 -21.65
C ILE A 48 66.15 5.34 -20.36
N THR A 49 65.14 6.20 -20.43
CA THR A 49 64.63 6.92 -19.25
C THR A 49 63.86 5.98 -18.34
N TYR A 50 64.10 6.05 -17.04
CA TYR A 50 63.38 5.24 -16.06
C TYR A 50 61.91 5.68 -15.98
N PRO A 51 60.93 4.78 -16.20
CA PRO A 51 59.53 5.17 -16.40
C PRO A 51 58.75 5.41 -15.10
N PHE A 52 59.38 5.29 -13.92
CA PHE A 52 58.69 5.45 -12.64
C PHE A 52 59.14 6.69 -11.89
N ASP A 53 58.19 7.32 -11.21
CA ASP A 53 58.41 8.51 -10.39
C ASP A 53 59.37 8.22 -9.21
N GLN A 54 60.24 9.17 -8.89
CA GLN A 54 61.23 9.04 -7.81
C GLN A 54 60.59 9.13 -6.41
N HIS A 55 59.39 9.71 -6.29
CA HIS A 55 58.62 9.81 -5.04
C HIS A 55 57.71 8.60 -4.76
N ARG A 56 57.91 7.48 -5.46
CA ARG A 56 57.04 6.29 -5.38
C ARG A 56 57.02 5.61 -4.01
N PHE A 57 57.97 5.90 -3.13
CA PHE A 57 58.17 5.17 -1.88
C PHE A 57 57.51 5.79 -0.64
N VAL A 58 57.08 7.06 -0.69
CA VAL A 58 56.41 7.69 0.47
C VAL A 58 55.30 8.63 -0.01
N GLN A 59 54.14 8.07 -0.31
CA GLN A 59 52.89 8.83 -0.38
C GLN A 59 52.05 8.42 0.83
N TYR A 60 51.91 9.30 1.82
CA TYR A 60 51.04 9.02 2.97
C TYR A 60 49.60 8.87 2.48
N LYS A 61 49.07 7.66 2.55
CA LYS A 61 47.68 7.33 2.28
C LYS A 61 47.15 6.66 3.52
N ALA A 62 46.19 7.29 4.19
CA ALA A 62 45.53 6.70 5.35
C ALA A 62 44.97 5.33 4.95
N THR A 63 45.62 4.27 5.42
CA THR A 63 45.30 2.91 5.02
C THR A 63 44.00 2.45 5.71
N SER A 64 43.31 1.49 5.12
CA SER A 64 42.17 0.83 5.80
C SER A 64 42.60 0.20 7.12
N LEU A 65 43.87 -0.22 7.22
CA LEU A 65 44.45 -0.81 8.43
C LEU A 65 44.55 0.22 9.56
N GLU A 66 45.00 1.45 9.28
CA GLU A 66 45.00 2.55 10.25
C GLU A 66 43.58 2.85 10.77
N LYS A 67 42.57 2.82 9.89
CA LYS A 67 41.16 3.08 10.30
C LYS A 67 40.52 1.93 11.06
N GLN A 68 40.95 0.70 10.82
CA GLN A 68 40.44 -0.50 11.49
C GLN A 68 41.17 -0.80 12.79
N HIS A 69 42.27 -0.10 13.06
CA HIS A 69 43.03 -0.24 14.29
C HIS A 69 42.20 0.26 15.47
N LYS A 70 41.81 -0.67 16.35
CA LYS A 70 41.16 -0.34 17.62
C LYS A 70 42.22 0.17 18.59
N HIS A 71 42.24 1.48 18.80
CA HIS A 71 43.12 2.07 19.81
C HIS A 71 42.67 1.63 21.19
N GLU A 72 43.61 1.10 21.96
CA GLU A 72 43.40 0.83 23.38
C GLU A 72 43.19 2.16 24.12
N LEU A 73 42.20 2.18 24.99
CA LEU A 73 41.95 3.31 25.87
C LEU A 73 43.05 3.31 26.94
N LEU A 74 44.03 4.20 26.78
CA LEU A 74 45.10 4.39 27.77
C LEU A 74 44.54 5.19 28.96
N THR A 75 43.69 4.56 29.75
CA THR A 75 43.16 5.15 30.99
C THR A 75 44.15 5.02 32.13
N GLU A 76 43.98 5.88 33.13
CA GLU A 76 44.64 5.74 34.42
C GLU A 76 44.38 4.36 35.05
N PRO A 77 45.20 3.89 36.01
CA PRO A 77 45.04 2.57 36.63
C PRO A 77 43.68 2.34 37.30
N ASP A 78 42.96 3.41 37.66
CA ASP A 78 41.61 3.40 38.23
C ASP A 78 40.49 3.44 37.17
N LEU A 79 40.85 3.34 35.88
CA LEU A 79 39.94 3.45 34.73
C LEU A 79 39.14 4.77 34.73
N GLY A 80 39.64 5.81 35.42
CA GLY A 80 38.94 7.09 35.59
C GLY A 80 37.80 7.05 36.60
N VAL A 81 37.68 6.00 37.42
CA VAL A 81 36.67 5.85 38.47
C VAL A 81 37.29 6.14 39.83
N THR A 82 37.15 7.37 40.31
CA THR A 82 37.69 7.78 41.62
C THR A 82 36.75 7.40 42.76
N ILE A 83 37.21 6.54 43.67
CA ILE A 83 36.42 6.13 44.85
C ILE A 83 36.55 7.19 45.96
N ASP A 84 35.54 8.03 46.13
CA ASP A 84 35.49 9.05 47.18
C ASP A 84 35.10 8.47 48.56
N LEU A 85 36.08 8.28 49.44
CA LEU A 85 35.85 7.80 50.82
C LEU A 85 35.63 8.93 51.84
N ILE A 86 35.65 10.19 51.41
CA ILE A 86 35.60 11.36 52.29
C ILE A 86 34.15 11.82 52.47
N ASN A 87 33.38 11.85 51.39
CA ASN A 87 31.98 12.26 51.44
C ASN A 87 31.02 11.06 51.48
N PRO A 88 30.31 10.82 52.60
CA PRO A 88 29.35 9.72 52.71
C PRO A 88 28.08 9.94 51.87
N ASP A 89 27.78 11.18 51.44
CA ASP A 89 26.59 11.47 50.64
C ASP A 89 26.73 10.99 49.19
N THR A 90 27.96 10.86 48.66
CA THR A 90 28.25 10.48 47.27
C THR A 90 27.65 9.12 46.89
N TYR A 91 27.58 8.17 47.83
CA TYR A 91 27.05 6.82 47.61
C TYR A 91 25.73 6.56 48.32
N ARG A 92 25.09 7.60 48.87
CA ARG A 92 23.85 7.43 49.63
C ARG A 92 22.69 7.15 48.67
N ILE A 93 22.15 5.94 48.74
CA ILE A 93 21.03 5.50 47.90
C ILE A 93 19.72 6.06 48.45
N ASP A 94 18.99 6.82 47.64
CA ASP A 94 17.60 7.21 47.91
C ASP A 94 16.66 6.10 47.36
N PRO A 95 15.82 5.47 48.20
CA PRO A 95 14.90 4.42 47.78
C PRO A 95 13.81 4.88 46.78
N THR A 96 13.68 6.18 46.54
CA THR A 96 12.69 6.75 45.60
C THR A 96 13.19 6.76 44.16
N ILE A 97 14.51 6.68 43.94
CA ILE A 97 15.12 6.79 42.62
C ILE A 97 15.03 5.44 41.91
N LEU A 98 14.39 5.44 40.73
CA LEU A 98 14.35 4.31 39.82
C LEU A 98 15.55 4.35 38.87
N LEU A 99 15.99 3.18 38.41
CA LEU A 99 17.07 3.05 37.44
C LEU A 99 16.64 3.61 36.07
N ASP A 100 17.52 4.34 35.40
CA ASP A 100 17.24 4.81 34.04
C ASP A 100 17.26 3.62 33.06
N PRO A 101 16.37 3.57 32.06
CA PRO A 101 16.36 2.50 31.07
C PRO A 101 17.68 2.33 30.30
N ALA A 102 18.47 3.40 30.12
CA ALA A 102 19.78 3.31 29.49
C ALA A 102 20.79 2.58 30.40
N ASP A 103 20.73 2.82 31.72
CA ASP A 103 21.58 2.13 32.69
C ASP A 103 21.15 0.67 32.87
N GLU A 104 19.84 0.41 32.89
CA GLU A 104 19.28 -0.95 32.91
C GLU A 104 19.78 -1.79 31.73
N LYS A 105 19.90 -1.17 30.54
CA LYS A 105 20.44 -1.82 29.34
C LYS A 105 21.91 -2.23 29.50
N LEU A 106 22.70 -1.46 30.24
CA LEU A 106 24.12 -1.78 30.50
C LEU A 106 24.29 -2.94 31.49
N LEU A 107 23.26 -3.25 32.28
CA LEU A 107 23.24 -4.40 33.20
C LEU A 107 22.89 -5.71 32.50
N GLU A 108 22.40 -5.67 31.26
CA GLU A 108 22.14 -6.88 30.49
C GLU A 108 23.47 -7.60 30.18
N GLU A 109 23.58 -8.87 30.55
CA GLU A 109 24.67 -9.71 30.07
C GLU A 109 24.50 -9.91 28.56
N ASP A 110 25.62 -9.89 27.82
CA ASP A 110 25.65 -10.27 26.40
C ASP A 110 25.30 -11.77 26.29
N ILE A 111 24.01 -12.07 26.31
CA ILE A 111 23.51 -13.40 25.99
C ILE A 111 23.89 -13.62 24.53
N GLN A 112 24.95 -14.41 24.31
CA GLN A 112 25.30 -14.99 23.01
C GLN A 112 24.24 -16.02 22.60
N ALA A 113 22.96 -15.65 22.67
CA ALA A 113 21.93 -16.34 21.95
C ALA A 113 22.34 -16.22 20.48
N PRO A 114 22.39 -17.35 19.74
CA PRO A 114 22.72 -17.30 18.32
C PRO A 114 21.77 -16.30 17.69
N SER A 115 22.34 -15.22 17.14
CA SER A 115 21.64 -14.08 16.56
C SER A 115 20.94 -14.49 15.27
N SER A 116 20.00 -15.43 15.37
CA SER A 116 19.10 -15.83 14.32
C SER A 116 17.97 -14.79 14.15
N SER A 117 18.27 -13.51 14.37
CA SER A 117 17.46 -12.37 13.96
C SER A 117 17.08 -12.49 12.48
N LYS A 118 17.99 -13.04 11.65
CA LYS A 118 17.69 -13.37 10.24
C LYS A 118 16.65 -14.48 10.06
N ARG A 119 16.60 -15.46 10.97
CA ARG A 119 15.66 -16.59 10.92
C ARG A 119 14.26 -16.13 11.32
N SER A 120 14.13 -15.38 12.43
CA SER A 120 12.84 -14.84 12.86
C SER A 120 12.24 -13.88 11.83
N GLN A 121 13.06 -13.03 11.20
CA GLN A 121 12.62 -12.15 10.11
C GLN A 121 12.10 -12.92 8.88
N GLN A 122 12.60 -14.13 8.61
CA GLN A 122 12.15 -14.94 7.49
C GLN A 122 10.86 -15.71 7.80
N HIS A 123 10.65 -16.15 9.05
CA HIS A 123 9.44 -16.87 9.46
C HIS A 123 8.17 -15.99 9.48
N ALA A 124 8.33 -14.67 9.58
CA ALA A 124 7.22 -13.72 9.53
C ALA A 124 6.81 -13.31 8.10
N LYS A 125 7.54 -13.75 7.06
CA LYS A 125 7.20 -13.40 5.68
C LYS A 125 5.90 -14.07 5.27
N VAL A 126 4.95 -13.25 4.82
CA VAL A 126 3.69 -13.73 4.25
C VAL A 126 3.96 -14.33 2.87
N VAL A 127 3.67 -15.61 2.72
CA VAL A 127 3.86 -16.36 1.47
C VAL A 127 2.48 -16.76 0.95
N PRO A 128 2.04 -16.27 -0.24
CA PRO A 128 0.66 -16.44 -0.70
C PRO A 128 0.19 -17.89 -0.86
N TRP A 129 1.13 -18.82 -1.09
CA TRP A 129 0.86 -20.24 -1.27
C TRP A 129 0.98 -21.07 0.02
N MET A 130 1.44 -20.48 1.13
CA MET A 130 1.50 -21.15 2.43
C MET A 130 0.38 -20.66 3.34
N ARG A 131 -0.54 -21.57 3.68
CA ARG A 131 -1.59 -21.31 4.67
C ARG A 131 -1.07 -21.57 6.09
N LYS A 132 -1.64 -20.85 7.07
CA LYS A 132 -1.40 -21.15 8.49
C LYS A 132 -2.02 -22.50 8.82
N THR A 133 -1.35 -23.26 9.69
CA THR A 133 -1.88 -24.53 10.20
C THR A 133 -3.13 -24.28 11.04
N GLU A 134 -4.22 -24.97 10.76
CA GLU A 134 -5.42 -24.98 11.60
C GLU A 134 -5.41 -26.21 12.49
N TYR A 135 -5.62 -26.02 13.80
CA TYR A 135 -5.76 -27.11 14.76
C TYR A 135 -7.19 -27.64 14.74
N ILE A 136 -7.37 -28.94 15.00
CA ILE A 136 -8.70 -29.57 15.08
C ILE A 136 -9.40 -29.06 16.34
N SER A 137 -10.42 -28.22 16.18
CA SER A 137 -11.32 -27.82 17.26
C SER A 137 -12.58 -28.69 17.26
N THR A 138 -13.29 -28.73 18.39
CA THR A 138 -14.53 -29.50 18.59
C THR A 138 -15.73 -28.92 17.81
N GLU A 139 -15.64 -27.68 17.37
CA GLU A 139 -16.66 -26.96 16.61
C GLU A 139 -16.28 -26.93 15.12
N PHE A 140 -16.46 -28.07 14.45
CA PHE A 140 -16.12 -28.26 13.04
C PHE A 140 -17.36 -28.05 12.16
N ASN A 141 -17.58 -26.82 11.68
CA ASN A 141 -18.49 -26.55 10.55
C ASN A 141 -17.67 -26.29 9.28
N ARG A 142 -16.94 -27.30 8.79
CA ARG A 142 -16.43 -27.27 7.41
C ARG A 142 -17.39 -28.04 6.52
N TYR A 143 -17.84 -27.35 5.48
CA TYR A 143 -18.57 -27.86 4.32
C TYR A 143 -18.18 -29.31 3.97
N GLY A 144 -19.18 -30.17 4.10
CA GLY A 144 -19.10 -31.62 3.97
C GLY A 144 -20.22 -32.18 4.81
N VAL A 145 -21.27 -32.66 4.15
CA VAL A 145 -22.51 -33.24 4.68
C VAL A 145 -22.36 -33.62 6.15
N SER A 146 -23.01 -32.85 7.02
CA SER A 146 -23.16 -33.19 8.42
C SER A 146 -23.73 -34.60 8.46
N ASN A 147 -22.90 -35.57 8.81
CA ASN A 147 -23.40 -36.80 9.38
C ASN A 147 -23.90 -36.39 10.76
N GLU A 148 -25.11 -35.84 10.77
CA GLU A 148 -25.89 -35.56 11.95
C GLU A 148 -26.00 -36.91 12.67
N LYS A 149 -25.16 -37.09 13.68
CA LYS A 149 -25.34 -38.17 14.64
C LYS A 149 -26.66 -37.85 15.35
N VAL A 150 -27.72 -38.47 14.84
CA VAL A 150 -29.10 -38.44 15.38
C VAL A 150 -29.16 -38.79 16.87
N GLU A 151 -28.10 -39.40 17.42
CA GLU A 151 -28.08 -39.96 18.77
C GLU A 151 -27.76 -38.98 19.91
N VAL A 152 -27.40 -37.71 19.65
CA VAL A 152 -27.08 -36.75 20.74
C VAL A 152 -28.18 -35.70 20.97
N LYS A 153 -29.24 -35.68 20.15
CA LYS A 153 -30.26 -34.63 20.19
C LYS A 153 -31.63 -35.07 20.71
N ILE A 154 -31.68 -36.04 21.62
CA ILE A 154 -32.91 -36.40 22.33
C ILE A 154 -32.79 -35.91 23.78
N GLY A 155 -33.26 -34.69 24.05
CA GLY A 155 -33.43 -34.23 25.44
C GLY A 155 -33.44 -32.72 25.63
N VAL A 156 -32.54 -31.98 24.96
CA VAL A 156 -32.41 -30.53 25.18
C VAL A 156 -33.13 -29.71 24.11
N SER A 157 -33.08 -30.14 22.84
CA SER A 157 -33.74 -29.42 21.73
C SER A 157 -35.27 -29.48 21.79
N VAL A 158 -35.81 -30.57 22.35
CA VAL A 158 -37.26 -30.81 22.44
C VAL A 158 -37.90 -29.89 23.48
N LYS A 159 -37.23 -29.63 24.62
CA LYS A 159 -37.75 -28.71 25.64
C LYS A 159 -37.79 -27.24 25.20
N GLN A 160 -36.88 -26.81 24.33
CA GLN A 160 -36.89 -25.45 23.79
C GLN A 160 -37.95 -25.24 22.71
N GLN A 161 -38.18 -26.22 21.83
CA GLN A 161 -39.24 -26.11 20.82
C GLN A 161 -40.65 -26.14 21.44
N PHE A 162 -40.88 -26.95 22.48
CA PHE A 162 -42.18 -27.00 23.16
C PHE A 162 -42.48 -25.78 24.03
N THR A 163 -41.49 -24.96 24.37
CA THR A 163 -41.74 -23.74 25.14
C THR A 163 -42.16 -22.56 24.26
N GLU A 164 -41.70 -22.46 23.01
CA GLU A 164 -42.08 -21.35 22.13
C GLU A 164 -43.49 -21.47 21.54
N GLU A 165 -43.94 -22.69 21.20
CA GLU A 165 -45.27 -22.91 20.60
C GLU A 165 -46.45 -22.78 21.59
N GLU A 166 -46.20 -22.90 22.89
CA GLU A 166 -47.25 -22.72 23.92
C GLU A 166 -47.46 -21.25 24.33
N ILE A 167 -46.53 -20.34 24.02
CA ILE A 167 -46.56 -18.95 24.50
C ILE A 167 -47.62 -18.10 23.78
N TYR A 168 -48.05 -18.46 22.56
CA TYR A 168 -48.90 -17.57 21.73
C TYR A 168 -50.33 -18.08 21.50
N LYS A 169 -50.86 -18.97 22.35
CA LYS A 169 -52.21 -19.53 22.18
C LYS A 169 -53.33 -18.61 22.67
N ASP A 170 -53.05 -17.80 23.69
CA ASP A 170 -54.03 -16.89 24.28
C ASP A 170 -53.89 -15.45 23.74
N ARG A 171 -55.02 -14.74 23.61
CA ARG A 171 -55.05 -13.37 23.09
C ARG A 171 -54.26 -12.42 23.97
N ASP A 172 -54.38 -12.54 25.28
CA ASP A 172 -53.67 -11.66 26.21
C ASP A 172 -52.15 -11.94 26.17
N SER A 173 -51.77 -13.20 26.00
CA SER A 173 -50.37 -13.60 25.79
C SER A 173 -49.79 -13.07 24.48
N GLN A 174 -50.57 -13.07 23.40
CA GLN A 174 -50.19 -12.47 22.13
C GLN A 174 -49.99 -10.95 22.25
N ILE A 175 -50.93 -10.25 22.90
CA ILE A 175 -50.80 -8.80 23.13
C ILE A 175 -49.54 -8.49 23.95
N SER A 176 -49.31 -9.22 25.04
CA SER A 176 -48.12 -9.03 25.87
C SER A 176 -46.83 -9.28 25.10
N ALA A 177 -46.80 -10.31 24.24
CA ALA A 177 -45.65 -10.59 23.40
C ALA A 177 -45.40 -9.49 22.35
N ILE A 178 -46.45 -8.95 21.74
CA ILE A 178 -46.35 -7.85 20.79
C ILE A 178 -45.77 -6.63 21.51
N GLU A 179 -46.34 -6.21 22.64
CA GLU A 179 -45.86 -5.07 23.42
C GLU A 179 -44.41 -5.25 23.87
N LYS A 180 -44.04 -6.48 24.25
CA LYS A 180 -42.66 -6.83 24.62
C LYS A 180 -41.68 -6.63 23.47
N THR A 181 -42.04 -6.93 22.22
CA THR A 181 -41.13 -6.70 21.08
C THR A 181 -40.85 -5.21 20.85
N PHE A 182 -41.86 -4.34 21.04
CA PHE A 182 -41.68 -2.89 20.99
C PHE A 182 -40.80 -2.36 22.14
N GLU A 183 -40.93 -2.92 23.34
CA GLU A 183 -40.06 -2.57 24.48
C GLU A 183 -38.62 -3.05 24.26
N ASP A 184 -38.45 -4.30 23.80
CA ASP A 184 -37.14 -4.90 23.56
C ASP A 184 -36.37 -4.18 22.43
N ALA A 185 -37.07 -3.71 21.40
CA ALA A 185 -36.47 -2.93 20.31
C ALA A 185 -35.91 -1.56 20.75
N GLN A 186 -36.39 -1.00 21.87
CA GLN A 186 -35.89 0.27 22.42
C GLN A 186 -34.64 0.09 23.28
N LYS A 187 -34.27 -1.15 23.63
CA LYS A 187 -33.10 -1.43 24.47
C LYS A 187 -31.82 -1.20 23.68
N SER A 188 -30.81 -0.62 24.32
CA SER A 188 -29.53 -0.32 23.67
C SER A 188 -28.82 -1.61 23.23
N ILE A 189 -28.45 -1.70 21.95
CA ILE A 189 -27.75 -2.85 21.40
C ILE A 189 -26.25 -2.66 21.61
N ALA A 190 -25.61 -3.53 22.41
CA ALA A 190 -24.16 -3.44 22.69
C ALA A 190 -23.32 -4.45 21.90
N GLN A 191 -23.86 -5.65 21.66
CA GLN A 191 -23.12 -6.76 21.04
C GLN A 191 -24.00 -7.56 20.08
N HIS A 192 -23.39 -8.09 19.03
CA HIS A 192 -24.06 -9.04 18.14
C HIS A 192 -24.28 -10.39 18.83
N TYR A 193 -25.48 -10.98 18.67
CA TYR A 193 -25.91 -12.19 19.39
C TYR A 193 -24.93 -13.38 19.31
N SER A 194 -24.34 -13.63 18.13
CA SER A 194 -23.35 -14.70 17.93
C SER A 194 -21.89 -14.25 17.95
N LYS A 195 -21.63 -12.95 17.87
CA LYS A 195 -20.28 -12.42 17.64
C LYS A 195 -20.04 -11.25 18.61
N PRO A 196 -19.64 -11.53 19.86
CA PRO A 196 -19.54 -10.50 20.89
C PRO A 196 -18.59 -9.33 20.56
N ARG A 197 -17.68 -9.52 19.60
CA ARG A 197 -16.71 -8.50 19.16
C ARG A 197 -17.27 -7.54 18.10
N VAL A 198 -18.51 -7.71 17.66
CA VAL A 198 -19.16 -6.82 16.69
C VAL A 198 -20.08 -5.87 17.44
N THR A 199 -19.80 -4.57 17.29
CA THR A 199 -20.57 -3.47 17.86
C THR A 199 -21.41 -2.79 16.77
N PRO A 200 -22.66 -2.38 17.06
CA PRO A 200 -23.47 -1.64 16.10
C PRO A 200 -22.87 -0.24 15.86
N VAL A 201 -22.92 0.21 14.61
CA VAL A 201 -22.43 1.54 14.19
C VAL A 201 -23.59 2.55 14.15
N GLU A 202 -24.71 2.15 13.55
CA GLU A 202 -25.88 2.99 13.36
C GLU A 202 -27.14 2.16 13.62
N ILE A 203 -28.16 2.79 14.20
CA ILE A 203 -29.46 2.19 14.47
C ILE A 203 -30.50 2.96 13.68
N LEU A 204 -31.10 2.30 12.69
CA LEU A 204 -32.12 2.88 11.82
C LEU A 204 -33.50 2.32 12.21
N PRO A 205 -34.37 3.11 12.86
CA PRO A 205 -35.71 2.66 13.20
C PRO A 205 -36.56 2.52 11.93
N VAL A 206 -37.43 1.51 11.92
CA VAL A 206 -38.32 1.19 10.81
C VAL A 206 -39.74 1.66 11.15
N PHE A 207 -40.27 2.61 10.39
CA PHE A 207 -41.60 3.18 10.58
C PHE A 207 -42.50 3.01 9.35
N PRO A 208 -43.82 2.93 9.48
CA PRO A 208 -44.72 3.01 8.33
C PRO A 208 -44.62 4.41 7.69
N ASP A 209 -44.57 4.48 6.36
CA ASP A 209 -44.55 5.76 5.65
C ASP A 209 -45.96 6.36 5.59
N PHE A 210 -46.19 7.51 6.23
CA PHE A 210 -47.46 8.24 6.11
C PHE A 210 -47.44 9.34 5.04
N LYS A 211 -46.26 9.65 4.47
CA LYS A 211 -46.11 10.75 3.50
C LYS A 211 -46.25 10.24 2.07
N MET A 212 -45.59 9.12 1.74
CA MET A 212 -45.61 8.55 0.39
C MET A 212 -46.68 7.46 0.20
N TRP A 213 -47.45 7.11 1.24
CA TRP A 213 -48.54 6.12 1.13
C TRP A 213 -49.62 6.50 0.10
N ILE A 214 -49.75 7.79 -0.18
CA ILE A 214 -50.67 8.30 -1.21
C ILE A 214 -50.26 7.90 -2.63
N ASN A 215 -48.99 7.59 -2.86
CA ASN A 215 -48.47 7.28 -4.19
C ASN A 215 -48.48 5.76 -4.40
N PRO A 216 -49.29 5.22 -5.33
CA PRO A 216 -49.22 3.82 -5.68
C PRO A 216 -47.83 3.52 -6.27
N CYS A 217 -47.15 2.55 -5.69
CA CYS A 217 -45.86 2.08 -6.20
C CYS A 217 -46.05 0.74 -6.89
N ALA A 218 -45.43 0.60 -8.07
CA ALA A 218 -45.36 -0.64 -8.81
C ALA A 218 -43.89 -1.01 -9.01
N GLN A 219 -43.58 -2.29 -8.85
CA GLN A 219 -42.26 -2.82 -9.19
C GLN A 219 -42.33 -3.36 -10.62
N VAL A 220 -41.43 -2.88 -11.48
CA VAL A 220 -41.26 -3.40 -12.84
C VAL A 220 -39.97 -4.22 -12.88
N ILE A 221 -40.09 -5.50 -13.23
CA ILE A 221 -38.94 -6.42 -13.36
C ILE A 221 -38.71 -6.69 -14.84
N PHE A 222 -37.48 -6.46 -15.30
CA PHE A 222 -37.05 -6.76 -16.66
C PHE A 222 -36.21 -8.05 -16.67
N ASP A 223 -36.47 -8.95 -17.62
CA ASP A 223 -35.69 -10.19 -17.80
C ASP A 223 -34.24 -9.95 -18.23
N SER A 224 -33.97 -8.83 -18.90
CA SER A 224 -32.66 -8.46 -19.41
C SER A 224 -32.43 -6.96 -19.24
N ASP A 225 -31.19 -6.59 -18.94
CA ASP A 225 -30.76 -5.19 -18.78
C ASP A 225 -31.26 -4.35 -19.98
N PRO A 226 -32.13 -3.35 -19.75
CA PRO A 226 -32.70 -2.54 -20.81
C PRO A 226 -31.70 -1.54 -21.41
N ALA A 227 -30.56 -1.30 -20.75
CA ALA A 227 -29.55 -0.37 -21.24
C ALA A 227 -28.83 -0.89 -22.51
N PRO A 228 -28.38 0.00 -23.41
CA PRO A 228 -27.57 -0.38 -24.57
C PRO A 228 -26.25 -0.99 -24.13
N LYS A 229 -25.88 -2.14 -24.72
CA LYS A 229 -24.65 -2.90 -24.38
C LYS A 229 -23.35 -2.15 -24.70
N ASP A 230 -23.43 -1.07 -25.49
CA ASP A 230 -22.29 -0.28 -25.95
C ASP A 230 -21.80 0.75 -24.90
N ILE A 231 -22.53 0.92 -23.80
CA ILE A 231 -22.31 1.98 -22.80
C ILE A 231 -21.72 1.39 -21.52
N SER A 232 -20.76 2.09 -20.91
CA SER A 232 -20.16 1.67 -19.64
C SER A 232 -21.20 1.58 -18.51
N ALA A 233 -21.06 0.59 -17.62
CA ALA A 233 -21.97 0.36 -16.50
C ALA A 233 -22.40 1.61 -15.70
N PRO A 234 -21.52 2.55 -15.30
CA PRO A 234 -21.94 3.74 -14.56
C PRO A 234 -22.79 4.71 -15.41
N ALA A 235 -22.45 4.90 -16.68
CA ALA A 235 -23.24 5.73 -17.59
C ALA A 235 -24.59 5.08 -17.94
N GLY A 236 -24.64 3.74 -18.00
CA GLY A 236 -25.89 2.99 -18.15
C GLY A 236 -26.86 3.22 -16.98
N VAL A 237 -26.36 3.21 -15.74
CA VAL A 237 -27.18 3.50 -14.55
C VAL A 237 -27.75 4.91 -14.57
N GLU A 238 -26.94 5.90 -14.96
CA GLU A 238 -27.40 7.30 -15.09
C GLU A 238 -28.50 7.44 -16.15
N MET A 239 -28.35 6.79 -17.31
CA MET A 239 -29.37 6.77 -18.35
C MET A 239 -30.67 6.09 -17.90
N MET A 240 -30.57 4.95 -17.21
CA MET A 240 -31.73 4.24 -16.68
C MET A 240 -32.47 5.03 -15.60
N SER A 241 -31.76 5.81 -14.78
CA SER A 241 -32.38 6.68 -13.76
C SER A 241 -33.30 7.76 -14.33
N GLN A 242 -33.11 8.11 -15.61
CA GLN A 242 -33.89 9.11 -16.33
C GLN A 242 -34.82 8.49 -17.38
N ALA A 243 -34.87 7.16 -17.46
CA ALA A 243 -35.72 6.46 -18.41
C ALA A 243 -37.20 6.64 -18.04
N MET A 244 -38.07 6.64 -19.05
CA MET A 244 -39.51 6.71 -18.86
C MET A 244 -40.16 5.40 -19.27
N ILE A 245 -41.20 5.00 -18.54
CA ILE A 245 -42.00 3.83 -18.84
C ILE A 245 -43.41 4.30 -19.16
N ARG A 246 -43.98 3.86 -20.28
CA ARG A 246 -45.35 4.21 -20.66
C ARG A 246 -46.10 3.01 -21.22
N GLY A 247 -47.31 2.78 -20.70
CA GLY A 247 -48.25 1.83 -21.30
C GLY A 247 -48.78 2.37 -22.64
N MET A 248 -48.67 1.57 -23.67
CA MET A 248 -49.24 1.78 -25.00
C MET A 248 -50.25 0.68 -25.32
N MET A 249 -51.16 0.99 -26.24
CA MET A 249 -52.16 0.05 -26.75
C MET A 249 -52.10 0.12 -28.26
N ASP A 250 -51.89 -1.03 -28.89
CA ASP A 250 -51.88 -1.13 -30.35
C ASP A 250 -53.31 -1.00 -30.93
N GLU A 251 -53.44 -0.80 -32.25
CA GLU A 251 -54.71 -0.72 -32.96
C GLU A 251 -55.57 -1.99 -32.80
N GLU A 252 -54.92 -3.11 -32.49
CA GLU A 252 -55.54 -4.43 -32.23
C GLU A 252 -55.97 -4.62 -30.77
N GLY A 253 -55.69 -3.65 -29.91
CA GLY A 253 -56.07 -3.64 -28.49
C GLY A 253 -55.13 -4.39 -27.54
N ASN A 254 -53.97 -4.84 -28.03
CA ASN A 254 -52.92 -5.41 -27.21
C ASN A 254 -52.23 -4.30 -26.40
N GLN A 255 -52.12 -4.49 -25.08
CA GLN A 255 -51.44 -3.55 -24.17
C GLN A 255 -49.99 -3.98 -23.96
N PHE A 256 -49.05 -3.07 -24.24
CA PHE A 256 -47.63 -3.30 -24.03
C PHE A 256 -46.99 -2.09 -23.35
N VAL A 257 -45.83 -2.29 -22.74
CA VAL A 257 -45.09 -1.25 -22.05
C VAL A 257 -43.88 -0.87 -22.89
N ALA A 258 -43.83 0.39 -23.31
CA ALA A 258 -42.69 0.95 -24.01
C ALA A 258 -41.69 1.55 -23.00
N TYR A 259 -40.44 1.11 -23.09
CA TYR A 259 -39.32 1.63 -22.31
C TYR A 259 -38.55 2.67 -23.12
N PHE A 260 -38.54 3.91 -22.65
CA PHE A 260 -37.95 5.06 -23.32
C PHE A 260 -36.63 5.44 -22.67
N LEU A 261 -35.56 5.49 -23.48
CA LEU A 261 -34.25 5.98 -23.05
C LEU A 261 -34.01 7.41 -23.55
N PRO A 262 -33.40 8.28 -22.72
CA PRO A 262 -33.01 9.62 -23.15
C PRO A 262 -31.89 9.57 -24.20
N HIS A 263 -31.88 10.52 -25.13
CA HIS A 263 -30.74 10.71 -26.03
C HIS A 263 -29.56 11.38 -25.32
N GLU A 264 -28.35 11.33 -25.90
CA GLU A 264 -27.16 11.94 -25.29
C GLU A 264 -27.33 13.46 -25.06
N ASP A 265 -28.01 14.14 -25.97
CA ASP A 265 -28.32 15.57 -25.84
C ASP A 265 -29.28 15.84 -24.67
N THR A 266 -30.29 15.00 -24.50
CA THR A 266 -31.25 15.04 -23.38
C THR A 266 -30.54 14.80 -22.06
N LEU A 267 -29.61 13.85 -22.00
CA LEU A 267 -28.81 13.56 -20.81
C LEU A 267 -27.95 14.76 -20.38
N ARG A 268 -27.35 15.48 -21.35
CA ARG A 268 -26.59 16.71 -21.08
C ARG A 268 -27.47 17.83 -20.53
N LYS A 269 -28.65 18.03 -21.12
CA LYS A 269 -29.62 19.01 -20.62
C LYS A 269 -30.05 18.67 -19.20
N ARG A 270 -30.44 17.41 -18.96
CA ARG A 270 -30.83 16.90 -17.64
C ARG A 270 -29.74 17.04 -16.58
N LYS A 271 -28.48 16.85 -16.96
CA LYS A 271 -27.34 17.08 -16.07
C LYS A 271 -27.22 18.56 -15.67
N ARG A 272 -27.32 19.47 -16.64
CA ARG A 272 -27.33 20.92 -16.37
C ARG A 272 -28.51 21.33 -15.49
N ASP A 273 -29.70 20.82 -15.78
CA ASP A 273 -30.91 21.16 -15.01
C ASP A 273 -30.78 20.66 -13.55
N SER A 274 -30.18 19.48 -13.36
CA SER A 274 -29.84 18.96 -12.02
C SER A 274 -28.80 19.81 -11.28
N GLU A 275 -27.83 20.41 -11.99
CA GLU A 275 -26.84 21.33 -11.41
C GLU A 275 -27.48 22.68 -11.03
N GLU A 276 -28.47 23.13 -11.81
CA GLU A 276 -29.24 24.36 -11.57
C GLU A 276 -30.38 24.17 -10.55
N GLY A 277 -30.67 22.93 -10.15
CA GLY A 277 -31.72 22.58 -9.19
C GLY A 277 -33.15 22.72 -9.74
N VAL A 278 -33.30 22.73 -11.08
CA VAL A 278 -34.59 22.83 -11.77
C VAL A 278 -34.95 21.48 -12.36
N GLU A 279 -36.21 21.05 -12.21
CA GLU A 279 -36.64 19.72 -12.65
C GLU A 279 -36.71 19.62 -14.18
N TYR A 280 -37.31 20.62 -14.85
CA TYR A 280 -37.34 20.75 -16.31
C TYR A 280 -37.34 22.23 -16.71
N MET A 281 -36.53 22.58 -17.70
CA MET A 281 -36.53 23.93 -18.28
C MET A 281 -37.66 24.04 -19.31
N ALA A 282 -38.54 25.03 -19.13
CA ALA A 282 -39.74 25.19 -19.95
C ALA A 282 -39.45 25.45 -21.45
N ASP A 283 -38.28 26.00 -21.76
CA ASP A 283 -37.86 26.34 -23.13
C ASP A 283 -37.13 25.18 -23.83
N ASP A 284 -36.78 24.11 -23.12
CA ASP A 284 -35.99 23.00 -23.65
C ASP A 284 -36.84 21.80 -24.05
N VAL A 285 -36.57 21.26 -25.24
CA VAL A 285 -37.15 19.99 -25.71
C VAL A 285 -36.23 18.84 -25.33
N TYR A 286 -36.82 17.82 -24.68
CA TYR A 286 -36.14 16.61 -24.22
C TYR A 286 -36.59 15.43 -25.07
N ASP A 287 -35.69 14.90 -25.90
CA ASP A 287 -36.00 13.80 -26.80
C ASP A 287 -35.73 12.45 -26.14
N TYR A 288 -36.72 11.57 -26.21
CA TYR A 288 -36.66 10.19 -25.73
C TYR A 288 -36.95 9.23 -26.88
N LYS A 289 -36.19 8.14 -26.95
CA LYS A 289 -36.37 7.10 -27.97
C LYS A 289 -36.84 5.81 -27.32
N ILE A 290 -37.77 5.12 -27.99
CA ILE A 290 -38.16 3.77 -27.59
C ILE A 290 -36.95 2.85 -27.74
N ALA A 291 -36.58 2.19 -26.65
CA ALA A 291 -35.45 1.28 -26.61
C ALA A 291 -35.92 -0.18 -26.67
N ARG A 292 -37.01 -0.49 -25.95
CA ARG A 292 -37.62 -1.83 -25.90
C ARG A 292 -39.12 -1.74 -25.65
N GLU A 293 -39.81 -2.78 -26.11
CA GLU A 293 -41.22 -3.04 -25.85
C GLU A 293 -41.29 -4.31 -25.00
N TYR A 294 -42.14 -4.30 -23.98
CA TYR A 294 -42.33 -5.42 -23.08
C TYR A 294 -43.81 -5.79 -22.98
N ASN A 295 -44.08 -7.09 -22.94
CA ASN A 295 -45.39 -7.61 -22.58
C ASN A 295 -45.51 -7.57 -21.05
N TRP A 296 -46.62 -7.04 -20.53
CA TRP A 296 -46.82 -6.90 -19.10
C TRP A 296 -47.87 -7.87 -18.56
N ASN A 297 -47.65 -8.37 -17.35
CA ASN A 297 -48.64 -9.13 -16.61
C ASN A 297 -48.84 -8.51 -15.21
N VAL A 298 -50.01 -7.91 -15.00
CA VAL A 298 -50.39 -7.30 -13.72
C VAL A 298 -50.83 -8.36 -12.74
N LYS A 299 -50.10 -8.47 -11.64
CA LYS A 299 -50.56 -9.22 -10.47
C LYS A 299 -51.06 -8.24 -9.41
N ASN A 300 -52.38 -8.21 -9.22
CA ASN A 300 -53.04 -7.40 -8.19
C ASN A 300 -53.36 -8.27 -6.95
N LYS A 301 -53.67 -7.65 -5.80
CA LYS A 301 -54.11 -8.28 -4.55
C LYS A 301 -55.28 -9.28 -4.73
N ALA A 302 -56.09 -9.12 -5.77
CA ALA A 302 -57.18 -10.03 -6.10
C ALA A 302 -56.75 -11.29 -6.91
N SER A 303 -55.51 -11.32 -7.39
CA SER A 303 -54.97 -12.43 -8.19
C SER A 303 -54.56 -13.61 -7.30
N LYS A 304 -54.86 -14.83 -7.76
CA LYS A 304 -54.54 -16.06 -7.03
C LYS A 304 -53.02 -16.25 -6.94
N GLY A 305 -52.47 -16.31 -5.72
CA GLY A 305 -51.03 -16.43 -5.48
C GLY A 305 -50.31 -15.08 -5.32
N TYR A 306 -51.05 -14.02 -4.96
CA TYR A 306 -50.46 -12.73 -4.58
C TYR A 306 -49.65 -12.88 -3.28
N GLU A 307 -48.38 -12.51 -3.33
CA GLU A 307 -47.51 -12.38 -2.16
C GLU A 307 -47.48 -10.90 -1.75
N GLU A 308 -47.74 -10.63 -0.47
CA GLU A 308 -47.67 -9.27 0.08
C GLU A 308 -46.22 -8.80 0.13
N ASN A 309 -45.85 -7.96 -0.84
CA ASN A 309 -44.52 -7.38 -0.91
C ASN A 309 -44.50 -6.02 -0.20
N TYR A 310 -43.42 -5.75 0.51
CA TYR A 310 -43.15 -4.47 1.15
C TYR A 310 -41.84 -3.93 0.60
N PHE A 311 -41.75 -2.62 0.42
CA PHE A 311 -40.52 -1.95 0.05
C PHE A 311 -40.09 -0.97 1.13
N PHE A 312 -38.77 -0.79 1.27
CA PHE A 312 -38.16 0.11 2.22
C PHE A 312 -37.61 1.35 1.52
N ILE A 313 -37.91 2.52 2.07
CA ILE A 313 -37.38 3.80 1.66
C ILE A 313 -36.41 4.28 2.73
N PHE A 314 -35.16 4.52 2.34
CA PHE A 314 -34.15 5.13 3.20
C PHE A 314 -34.22 6.65 3.04
N ARG A 315 -34.48 7.36 4.13
CA ARG A 315 -34.40 8.83 4.17
C ARG A 315 -33.22 9.23 5.03
N ASP A 316 -32.25 9.92 4.42
CA ASP A 316 -31.05 10.37 5.11
C ASP A 316 -31.40 11.22 6.33
N GLY A 317 -31.10 10.71 7.52
CA GLY A 317 -31.28 11.40 8.81
C GLY A 317 -32.65 11.27 9.50
N ASP A 318 -33.66 10.67 8.87
CA ASP A 318 -35.03 10.53 9.46
C ASP A 318 -35.34 9.07 9.87
N GLY A 319 -34.83 8.09 9.10
CA GLY A 319 -34.97 6.67 9.39
C GLY A 319 -35.35 5.84 8.17
N VAL A 320 -35.75 4.59 8.40
CA VAL A 320 -36.22 3.68 7.36
C VAL A 320 -37.74 3.64 7.38
N TYR A 321 -38.37 3.81 6.23
CA TYR A 321 -39.81 3.75 6.10
C TYR A 321 -40.22 2.55 5.27
N TYR A 322 -41.26 1.83 5.68
CA TYR A 322 -41.83 0.76 4.89
C TYR A 322 -43.19 1.16 4.31
N ASN A 323 -43.46 0.69 3.11
CA ASN A 323 -44.74 0.80 2.46
C ASN A 323 -45.10 -0.52 1.75
N GLU A 324 -46.39 -0.82 1.65
CA GLU A 324 -46.88 -1.95 0.89
C GLU A 324 -46.73 -1.70 -0.61
N LEU A 325 -46.30 -2.73 -1.33
CA LEU A 325 -46.32 -2.75 -2.78
C LEU A 325 -47.68 -3.30 -3.21
N GLU A 326 -48.50 -2.47 -3.86
CA GLU A 326 -49.84 -2.89 -4.28
C GLU A 326 -49.85 -3.72 -5.57
N THR A 327 -48.82 -3.59 -6.40
CA THR A 327 -48.76 -4.24 -7.71
C THR A 327 -47.32 -4.57 -8.07
N SER A 328 -47.08 -5.81 -8.47
CA SER A 328 -45.82 -6.26 -9.05
C SER A 328 -46.05 -6.61 -10.51
N ASP A 329 -45.35 -5.93 -11.40
CA ASP A 329 -45.42 -6.16 -12.84
C ASP A 329 -44.15 -6.91 -13.29
N ALA A 330 -44.36 -8.12 -13.82
CA ALA A 330 -43.31 -8.83 -14.54
C ALA A 330 -43.40 -8.43 -16.02
N SER A 331 -42.28 -8.01 -16.59
CA SER A 331 -42.19 -7.58 -17.98
C SER A 331 -41.27 -8.52 -18.74
N ASP A 332 -41.87 -9.36 -19.59
CA ASP A 332 -41.16 -10.32 -20.43
C ASP A 332 -40.93 -9.66 -21.80
N SER A 333 -39.71 -9.78 -22.33
CA SER A 333 -39.37 -9.33 -23.68
C SER A 333 -39.54 -10.48 -24.68
N ASP A 334 -40.19 -10.24 -25.82
CA ASP A 334 -40.19 -11.16 -26.97
C ASP A 334 -38.83 -11.18 -27.71
#